data_AF-A0AAE1HMI5-F1
#
_entry.id   AF-A0AAE1HMI5-F1
#
_cell.length_a   1.000
_cell.length_b   1.000
_cell.length_c   1.000
_cell.angle_alpha   90.00
_cell.angle_beta   90.00
_cell.angle_gamma   90.00
#
_symmetry.space_group_name_H-M   'P 1'
#
loop_
_entity.id
_entity.type
_entity.pdbx_description
1 polymer ?
#
loop_
_entity_poly.entity_id
_entity_poly.type
_entity_poly.pdbx_seq_one_letter_code
_entity_poly.pdbx_strand_id
1 'polypeptide(L)'
;MSVEDAWVEIGSLKNGLDEPMFPQLSRLASLVKILPHSNADSERMCALRRNRLAADSLNAVCVSRISFRSKYIDSASFQATKDHLQRHNKYMCVRK
;
A
#
# COMPACT_ATOMS: atom_id res chain seq x y z
N MET A 1 -3.46 -22.54 11.30
CA MET A 1 -4.43 -21.83 10.45
C MET A 1 -4.53 -20.42 10.99
N SER A 2 -4.15 -19.43 10.19
CA SER A 2 -4.27 -18.03 10.59
C SER A 2 -5.73 -17.58 10.49
N VAL A 3 -6.06 -16.44 11.11
CA VAL A 3 -7.41 -15.86 11.00
C VAL A 3 -7.72 -15.50 9.55
N GLU A 4 -6.72 -15.04 8.80
CA GLU A 4 -6.80 -14.73 7.38
C GLU A 4 -7.11 -15.97 6.53
N ASP A 5 -6.46 -17.09 6.82
CA ASP A 5 -6.70 -18.36 6.14
C ASP A 5 -8.16 -18.81 6.32
N ALA A 6 -8.70 -18.67 7.54
CA ALA A 6 -10.09 -19.04 7.84
C ALA A 6 -11.11 -18.17 7.09
N TRP A 7 -10.86 -16.86 6.95
CA TRP A 7 -11.73 -15.97 6.17
C TRP A 7 -11.70 -16.26 4.67
N VAL A 8 -10.54 -16.65 4.14
CA VAL A 8 -10.40 -17.05 2.74
C VAL A 8 -11.16 -18.35 2.47
N GLU A 9 -11.06 -19.31 3.38
CA GLU A 9 -11.77 -20.58 3.27
C GLU A 9 -13.29 -20.34 3.29
N ILE A 10 -13.81 -19.63 4.28
CA ILE A 10 -15.24 -19.30 4.41
C ILE A 10 -15.77 -18.54 3.19
N GLY A 11 -14.99 -17.58 2.66
CA GLY A 11 -15.38 -16.81 1.49
C GLY A 11 -15.38 -17.61 0.18
N SER A 12 -14.63 -18.72 0.13
CA SER A 12 -14.45 -19.57 -1.04
C SER A 12 -15.34 -20.82 -1.02
N LEU A 13 -16.10 -21.04 0.05
CA LEU A 13 -17.08 -22.13 0.13
C LEU A 13 -18.21 -21.88 -0.87
N LYS A 14 -18.39 -22.84 -1.78
CA LYS A 14 -19.45 -22.86 -2.78
C LYS A 14 -20.46 -23.95 -2.49
N ASN A 15 -21.71 -23.69 -2.85
CA ASN A 15 -22.76 -24.70 -2.85
C ASN A 15 -22.62 -25.63 -4.06
N GLY A 16 -23.45 -26.68 -4.15
CA GLY A 16 -23.45 -27.62 -5.28
C GLY A 16 -23.84 -27.03 -6.64
N LEU A 17 -24.19 -25.74 -6.69
CA LEU A 17 -24.49 -24.96 -7.90
C LEU A 17 -23.38 -23.96 -8.24
N ASP A 18 -22.20 -24.10 -7.62
CA ASP A 18 -21.03 -23.22 -7.79
C ASP A 18 -21.25 -21.76 -7.34
N GLU A 19 -22.30 -21.49 -6.56
CA GLU A 19 -22.56 -20.17 -5.95
C GLU A 19 -21.99 -20.09 -4.54
N PRO A 20 -21.60 -18.89 -4.04
CA PRO A 20 -21.07 -18.75 -2.70
C PRO A 20 -22.10 -19.20 -1.65
N MET A 21 -21.69 -20.11 -0.76
CA MET A 21 -22.56 -20.67 0.28
C MET A 21 -23.06 -19.59 1.25
N PHE A 22 -22.26 -18.54 1.46
CA PHE A 22 -22.62 -17.38 2.28
C PHE A 22 -22.34 -16.08 1.51
N PRO A 23 -23.26 -15.62 0.63
CA PRO A 23 -22.99 -14.52 -0.29
C PRO A 23 -22.68 -13.20 0.44
N GLN A 24 -23.36 -12.91 1.55
CA GLN A 24 -23.10 -11.72 2.35
C GLN A 24 -21.78 -11.81 3.12
N LEU A 25 -21.46 -12.99 3.65
CA LEU A 25 -20.22 -13.21 4.41
C LEU A 25 -18.99 -13.24 3.50
N SER A 26 -19.10 -13.83 2.31
CA SER A 26 -18.07 -13.81 1.27
C SER A 26 -17.79 -12.39 0.78
N ARG A 27 -18.85 -11.56 0.63
CA ARG A 27 -18.70 -10.13 0.31
C ARG A 27 -18.03 -9.36 1.44
N LEU A 28 -18.37 -9.64 2.71
CA LEU A 28 -17.72 -9.03 3.86
C LEU A 28 -16.24 -9.44 3.97
N ALA A 29 -15.93 -10.73 3.83
CA ALA A 29 -14.57 -11.23 3.83
C ALA A 29 -13.72 -10.60 2.71
N SER A 30 -14.31 -10.42 1.52
CA SER A 30 -13.68 -9.71 0.41
C SER A 30 -13.40 -8.25 0.72
N LEU A 31 -14.31 -7.54 1.40
CA LEU A 31 -14.09 -6.15 1.84
C LEU A 31 -13.00 -6.06 2.91
N VAL A 32 -13.01 -6.96 3.89
CA VAL A 32 -12.01 -6.99 4.97
C VAL A 32 -10.59 -7.20 4.42
N LYS A 33 -10.41 -7.98 3.34
CA LYS A 33 -9.12 -8.14 2.64
C LYS A 33 -8.61 -6.87 1.96
N ILE A 34 -9.49 -5.93 1.63
CA ILE A 34 -9.13 -4.68 0.94
C ILE A 34 -8.84 -3.57 1.96
N LEU A 35 -9.34 -3.71 3.18
CA LEU A 35 -9.02 -2.78 4.26
C LEU A 35 -7.55 -2.95 4.65
N PRO A 36 -6.75 -1.86 4.69
CA PRO A 36 -5.38 -1.95 5.15
C PRO A 36 -5.40 -2.44 6.61
N HIS A 37 -4.95 -3.67 6.83
CA HIS A 37 -4.94 -4.35 8.14
C HIS A 37 -4.07 -3.67 9.21
N SER A 38 -3.53 -2.47 8.95
CA SER A 38 -2.70 -1.73 9.89
C SER A 38 -3.09 -0.26 9.92
N ASN A 39 -3.69 0.14 11.04
CA ASN A 39 -3.86 1.54 11.40
C ASN A 39 -2.50 2.29 11.35
N ALA A 40 -1.37 1.61 11.54
CA ALA A 40 -0.04 2.20 11.48
C ALA A 40 0.36 2.72 10.08
N ASP A 41 -0.09 2.08 9.00
CA ASP A 41 0.21 2.53 7.64
C ASP A 41 -0.63 3.77 7.28
N SER A 42 -1.89 3.80 7.71
CA SER A 42 -2.79 4.97 7.63
C SER A 42 -2.30 6.12 8.51
N GLU A 43 -1.84 5.84 9.73
CA GLU A 43 -1.26 6.81 10.65
C GLU A 43 0.05 7.39 10.10
N ARG A 44 0.89 6.58 9.45
CA ARG A 44 2.11 7.07 8.78
C ARG A 44 1.78 8.02 7.62
N MET A 45 0.71 7.75 6.86
CA MET A 45 0.22 8.68 5.83
C MET A 45 -0.38 9.97 6.44
N CYS A 46 -1.10 9.85 7.56
CA CYS A 46 -1.59 11.00 8.32
C CYS A 46 -0.45 11.84 8.94
N ALA A 47 0.66 11.21 9.34
CA ALA A 47 1.84 11.91 9.84
C ALA A 47 2.51 12.77 8.75
N LEU A 48 2.55 12.31 7.50
CA LEU A 48 3.03 13.12 6.37
C LEU A 48 2.18 14.38 6.14
N ARG A 49 0.86 14.32 6.41
CA ARG A 49 -0.04 15.49 6.36
C ARG A 49 0.24 16.50 7.48
N ARG A 50 0.75 16.07 8.63
CA ARG A 50 1.08 16.96 9.77
C ARG A 50 2.29 17.86 9.49
N ASN A 51 3.19 17.45 8.60
CA ASN A 51 4.39 18.22 8.23
C ASN A 51 4.13 19.35 7.22
N ARG A 52 2.87 19.73 6.97
CA ARG A 52 2.45 20.82 6.05
C ARG A 52 3.09 20.71 4.65
N LEU A 53 3.26 19.50 4.14
CA LEU A 53 3.65 19.31 2.74
C LEU A 53 2.55 19.86 1.83
N ALA A 54 2.93 20.56 0.76
CA ALA A 54 1.98 20.98 -0.27
C ALA A 54 1.25 19.75 -0.83
N ALA A 55 -0.04 19.89 -1.17
CA ALA A 55 -0.88 18.78 -1.62
C ALA A 55 -0.26 18.02 -2.79
N ASP A 56 0.36 18.73 -3.74
CA ASP A 56 1.03 18.14 -4.90
C ASP A 56 2.26 17.32 -4.51
N SER A 57 3.03 17.81 -3.53
CA SER A 57 4.20 17.08 -3.01
C SER A 57 3.77 15.82 -2.27
N LEU A 58 2.70 15.90 -1.47
CA LEU A 58 2.15 14.74 -0.79
C LEU A 58 1.63 13.70 -1.79
N ASN A 59 0.92 14.15 -2.83
CA ASN A 59 0.41 13.27 -3.88
C ASN A 59 1.56 12.57 -4.63
N ALA A 60 2.61 13.31 -5.01
CA ALA A 60 3.79 12.75 -5.67
C ALA A 60 4.50 11.69 -4.80
N VAL A 61 4.62 11.94 -3.49
CA VAL A 61 5.21 10.98 -2.54
C VAL A 61 4.32 9.74 -2.41
N CYS A 62 3.01 9.89 -2.31
CA CYS A 62 2.07 8.78 -2.23
C CYS A 62 2.13 7.89 -3.48
N VAL A 63 2.07 8.48 -4.68
CA VAL A 63 2.16 7.74 -5.95
C VAL A 63 3.48 7.00 -6.06
N SER A 64 4.60 7.66 -5.73
CA SER A 64 5.93 7.04 -5.75
C SER A 64 6.02 5.86 -4.77
N ARG A 65 5.49 6.02 -3.56
CA ARG A 65 5.46 4.97 -2.54
C ARG A 65 4.61 3.76 -2.97
N ILE A 66 3.43 4.00 -3.56
CA ILE A 66 2.58 2.92 -4.07
C ILE A 66 3.28 2.16 -5.20
N SER A 67 3.95 2.88 -6.11
CA SER A 67 4.71 2.28 -7.22
C SER A 67 5.88 1.42 -6.74
N PHE A 68 6.58 1.83 -5.68
CA PHE A 68 7.67 1.04 -5.12
C PHE A 68 7.17 -0.17 -4.33
N ARG A 69 6.07 -0.01 -3.59
CA ARG A 69 5.42 -1.12 -2.88
C ARG A 69 4.91 -2.20 -3.83
N SER A 70 4.32 -1.83 -4.97
CA SER A 70 3.87 -2.82 -5.97
C SER A 70 5.02 -3.59 -6.61
N LYS A 71 6.24 -3.05 -6.54
CA LYS A 71 7.48 -3.70 -7.01
C LYS A 71 8.25 -4.39 -5.89
N TYR A 72 7.72 -4.44 -4.67
CA TYR A 72 8.41 -4.94 -3.47
C TYR A 72 9.77 -4.27 -3.21
N ILE A 73 9.90 -3.00 -3.61
CA ILE A 73 11.09 -2.19 -3.41
C ILE A 73 10.90 -1.40 -2.11
N ASP A 74 11.86 -1.51 -1.21
CA ASP A 74 11.94 -0.76 0.04
C ASP A 74 13.23 0.07 0.09
N SER A 75 13.45 0.81 1.18
CA SER A 75 14.64 1.65 1.33
C SER A 75 15.95 0.85 1.42
N ALA A 76 15.89 -0.43 1.75
CA ALA A 76 17.06 -1.30 1.86
C ALA A 76 17.38 -2.01 0.53
N SER A 77 16.35 -2.30 -0.29
CA SER A 77 16.47 -2.95 -1.59
C SER A 77 16.55 -1.96 -2.76
N PHE A 78 16.24 -0.68 -2.54
CA PHE A 78 16.37 0.34 -3.57
C PHE A 78 17.84 0.63 -3.92
N GLN A 79 18.25 0.24 -5.12
CA GLN A 79 19.57 0.56 -5.65
C GLN A 79 19.56 1.93 -6.33
N ALA A 80 20.20 2.91 -5.68
CA ALA A 80 20.38 4.23 -6.27
C ALA A 80 21.35 4.16 -7.47
N THR A 81 20.89 4.57 -8.64
CA THR A 81 21.74 4.69 -9.83
C THR A 81 22.46 6.03 -9.85
N LYS A 82 23.52 6.13 -10.66
CA LYS A 82 24.27 7.38 -10.86
C LYS A 82 23.35 8.53 -11.31
N ASP A 83 22.36 8.22 -12.14
CA ASP A 83 21.36 9.19 -12.62
C ASP A 83 20.50 9.75 -11.48
N HIS A 84 20.11 8.92 -10.51
CA HIS A 84 19.37 9.37 -9.33
C HIS A 84 20.20 10.38 -8.52
N LEU A 85 21.49 10.09 -8.32
CA LEU A 85 22.41 10.96 -7.58
C LEU A 85 22.69 12.27 -8.33
N GLN A 86 22.88 12.21 -9.65
CA GLN A 86 23.08 13.40 -10.47
C GLN A 86 21.85 14.33 -10.44
N ARG A 87 20.64 13.77 -10.53
CA ARG A 87 19.40 14.56 -10.42
C ARG A 87 19.23 15.15 -9.03
N HIS A 88 19.52 14.38 -7.97
CA HIS A 88 19.53 14.91 -6.61
C HIS A 88 20.46 16.12 -6.49
N ASN A 89 21.70 16.00 -6.95
CA ASN A 89 22.66 17.09 -6.84
C ASN A 89 22.26 18.32 -7.67
N LYS A 90 21.66 18.11 -8.84
CA LYS A 90 21.19 19.19 -9.71
C LYS A 90 20.01 19.98 -9.14
N TYR A 91 19.08 19.32 -8.45
CA TYR A 91 17.81 19.94 -8.03
C TYR A 91 17.65 20.14 -6.52
N MET A 92 18.34 19.35 -5.68
CA MET A 92 18.27 19.42 -4.20
C MET A 92 19.49 20.09 -3.57
N CYS A 93 20.68 20.00 -4.17
CA CYS A 93 21.90 20.65 -3.67
C CYS A 93 22.15 22.03 -4.30
N VAL A 94 21.10 22.79 -4.62
CA VAL A 94 21.25 24.21 -4.97
C VAL A 94 21.39 25.03 -3.69
N ARG A 95 22.56 24.95 -3.04
CA ARG A 95 23.01 26.05 -2.19
C ARG A 95 23.50 27.14 -3.13
N LYS A 96 22.78 28.27 -3.18
CA LYS A 96 23.40 29.55 -3.52
C LYS A 96 24.38 29.92 -2.40
#